data_AF-A0A359ILB3-F1
#
_entry.id   AF-A0A359ILB3-F1
#
_cell.length_a   1.000
_cell.length_b   1.000
_cell.length_c   1.000
_cell.angle_alpha   90.00
_cell.angle_beta   90.00
_cell.angle_gamma   90.00
#
_symmetry.space_group_name_H-M   'P 1'
#
loop_
_entity.id
_entity.type
_entity.pdbx_description
1 polymer ?
#
loop_
_entity_poly.entity_id
_entity_poly.type
_entity_poly.pdbx_seq_one_letter_code
_entity_poly.pdbx_strand_id
1 'polypeptide(L)'
;TPTSIIEPKLSSKEDDLIIALKSTPKVIGIIKDIQPSTYLVGFKLLNGTTEENLYEAASSLMKNNKCDLVVANDLIDIKAGNHKAMIIDKAGKKDYAESKTDIAQKLIERIWGDMSLDALIRGIYVN
;
A
#
# COMPACT_ATOMS: atom_id res chain seq x y z
N THR A 1 16.76 -7.32 4.77
CA THR A 1 17.89 -7.78 3.93
C THR A 1 18.95 -8.39 4.82
N PRO A 2 19.66 -9.46 4.40
CA PRO A 2 20.84 -9.93 5.12
C PRO A 2 21.81 -8.80 5.43
N THR A 3 22.41 -8.83 6.62
CA THR A 3 23.43 -7.85 7.05
C THR A 3 24.74 -8.04 6.29
N SER A 4 25.05 -9.29 5.92
CA SER A 4 26.19 -9.69 5.11
C SER A 4 25.72 -10.56 3.95
N ILE A 5 26.32 -10.38 2.78
CA ILE A 5 26.14 -11.26 1.60
C ILE A 5 27.40 -12.10 1.49
N ILE A 6 27.23 -13.42 1.39
CA ILE A 6 28.32 -14.36 1.10
C ILE A 6 28.07 -14.98 -0.27
N GLU A 7 29.11 -15.03 -1.09
CA GLU A 7 29.10 -15.59 -2.45
C GLU A 7 28.90 -17.12 -2.49
N PRO A 8 29.62 -17.94 -1.68
CA PRO A 8 29.42 -19.38 -1.73
C PRO A 8 28.06 -19.78 -1.17
N LYS A 9 27.47 -20.83 -1.76
CA LYS A 9 26.27 -21.48 -1.24
C LYS A 9 26.51 -21.93 0.21
N LEU A 10 25.55 -21.64 1.09
CA LEU A 10 25.55 -22.13 2.46
C LEU A 10 25.63 -23.67 2.48
N SER A 11 26.57 -24.19 3.27
CA SER A 11 26.80 -25.63 3.44
C SER A 11 25.63 -26.27 4.20
N SER A 12 25.18 -27.44 3.78
CA SER A 12 24.20 -28.25 4.51
C SER A 12 24.81 -29.10 5.63
N LYS A 13 26.11 -28.94 5.91
CA LYS A 13 26.84 -29.64 6.98
C LYS A 13 26.92 -28.85 8.28
N GLU A 14 26.50 -27.58 8.26
CA GLU A 14 26.43 -26.77 9.48
C GLU A 14 25.22 -27.22 10.29
N ASP A 15 25.43 -27.50 11.58
CA ASP A 15 24.36 -27.95 12.49
C ASP A 15 23.39 -26.80 12.81
N ASP A 16 23.88 -25.57 12.86
CA ASP A 16 23.11 -24.36 13.17
C ASP A 16 23.33 -23.25 12.13
N LEU A 17 22.26 -22.53 11.78
CA LEU A 17 22.30 -21.41 10.84
C LEU A 17 21.75 -20.12 11.48
N ILE A 18 22.58 -19.06 11.50
CA ILE A 18 22.16 -17.72 11.96
C ILE A 18 22.11 -16.76 10.77
N ILE A 19 20.96 -16.12 10.57
CA ILE A 19 20.77 -15.08 9.55
C ILE A 19 20.45 -13.75 10.24
N ALA A 20 21.43 -12.85 10.28
CA ALA A 20 21.22 -11.49 10.78
C ALA A 20 20.63 -10.58 9.69
N LEU A 21 19.52 -9.91 9.97
CA LEU A 21 18.79 -9.04 9.04
C LEU A 21 18.86 -7.57 9.47
N LYS A 22 18.92 -6.67 8.48
CA LYS A 22 18.67 -5.23 8.63
C LYS A 22 17.39 -4.81 7.91
N SER A 23 16.74 -3.78 8.43
CA SER A 23 15.57 -3.16 7.79
C SER A 23 15.94 -2.62 6.41
N THR A 24 15.05 -2.82 5.44
CA THR A 24 15.17 -2.20 4.11
C THR A 24 14.72 -0.74 4.18
N PRO A 25 15.31 0.14 3.35
CA PRO A 25 14.75 1.48 3.13
C PRO A 25 13.32 1.38 2.63
N LYS A 26 12.41 2.18 3.20
CA LYS A 26 11.01 2.23 2.76
C LYS A 26 10.91 3.09 1.50
N VAL A 27 10.94 2.45 0.33
CA VAL A 27 10.87 3.13 -0.98
C VAL A 27 9.67 4.07 -1.07
N ILE A 28 8.50 3.65 -0.56
CA ILE A 28 7.29 4.47 -0.59
C ILE A 28 7.47 5.85 0.08
N GLY A 29 8.31 5.95 1.11
CA GLY A 29 8.54 7.19 1.86
C GLY A 29 9.28 8.27 1.07
N ILE A 30 10.02 7.90 0.02
CA ILE A 30 10.79 8.85 -0.80
C ILE A 30 10.07 9.27 -2.10
N ILE A 31 8.99 8.59 -2.49
CA ILE A 31 8.33 8.81 -3.78
C ILE A 31 7.84 10.25 -3.93
N LYS A 32 7.13 10.76 -2.92
CA LYS A 32 6.56 12.12 -2.92
C LYS A 32 7.61 13.21 -2.72
N ASP A 33 8.80 12.87 -2.24
CA ASP A 33 9.90 13.83 -2.16
C ASP A 33 10.60 13.97 -3.53
N ILE A 34 10.65 12.88 -4.32
CA ILE A 34 11.19 12.88 -5.69
C ILE A 34 10.19 13.48 -6.69
N GLN A 35 8.91 13.12 -6.58
CA GLN A 35 7.86 13.53 -7.51
C GLN A 35 6.59 13.90 -6.73
N PRO A 36 6.52 15.15 -6.20
CA PRO A 36 5.44 15.58 -5.31
C PRO A 36 4.03 15.49 -5.90
N SER A 37 3.91 15.65 -7.22
CA SER A 37 2.63 15.65 -7.94
C SER A 37 2.13 14.25 -8.31
N THR A 38 2.93 13.19 -8.20
CA THR A 38 2.48 11.82 -8.53
C THR A 38 1.35 11.41 -7.60
N TYR A 39 0.27 10.87 -8.16
CA TYR A 39 -0.78 10.24 -7.38
C TYR A 39 -0.25 8.92 -6.76
N LEU A 40 -0.17 8.84 -5.44
CA LEU A 40 0.44 7.74 -4.72
C LEU A 40 -0.60 6.89 -4.00
N VAL A 41 -0.72 5.62 -4.40
CA VAL A 41 -1.57 4.63 -3.74
C VAL A 41 -0.69 3.71 -2.88
N GLY A 42 -0.92 3.70 -1.58
CA GLY A 42 -0.29 2.76 -0.65
C GLY A 42 -1.09 1.47 -0.50
N PHE A 43 -0.42 0.35 -0.23
CA PHE A 43 -1.06 -0.91 0.13
C PHE A 43 -0.63 -1.32 1.54
N LYS A 44 -1.60 -1.72 2.38
CA LYS A 44 -1.39 -2.15 3.75
C LYS A 44 -2.03 -3.51 3.99
N LEU A 45 -1.19 -4.52 4.17
CA LEU A 45 -1.60 -5.87 4.56
C LEU A 45 -1.34 -6.08 6.06
N LEU A 46 -2.33 -6.59 6.78
CA LEU A 46 -2.19 -7.16 8.13
C LEU A 46 -2.67 -8.62 8.14
N ASN A 47 -2.62 -9.28 9.30
CA ASN A 47 -3.04 -10.67 9.45
C ASN A 47 -3.77 -10.86 10.79
N GLY A 48 -5.05 -11.19 10.74
CA GLY A 48 -5.86 -11.51 11.92
C GLY A 48 -6.11 -10.33 12.84
N THR A 49 -6.51 -9.18 12.30
CA THR A 49 -6.72 -7.94 13.06
C THR A 49 -8.18 -7.45 13.01
N THR A 50 -8.49 -6.44 13.82
CA THR A 50 -9.79 -5.77 13.77
C THR A 50 -9.81 -4.71 12.67
N GLU A 51 -11.00 -4.31 12.23
CA GLU A 51 -11.14 -3.25 11.23
C GLU A 51 -10.55 -1.92 11.72
N GLU A 52 -10.69 -1.60 13.00
CA GLU A 52 -10.13 -0.40 13.61
C GLU A 52 -8.59 -0.39 13.52
N ASN A 53 -7.95 -1.50 13.89
CA ASN A 53 -6.49 -1.62 13.80
C ASN A 53 -6.02 -1.56 12.34
N LEU A 54 -6.78 -2.17 11.42
CA LEU A 54 -6.49 -2.10 9.99
C LEU A 54 -6.60 -0.66 9.46
N TYR A 55 -7.63 0.06 9.88
CA TYR A 55 -7.83 1.47 9.56
C TYR A 55 -6.71 2.35 10.12
N GLU A 56 -6.33 2.17 11.38
CA GLU A 56 -5.26 2.93 12.03
C GLU A 56 -3.91 2.71 11.34
N ALA A 57 -3.60 1.45 11.00
CA ALA A 57 -2.36 1.10 10.33
C ALA A 57 -2.31 1.65 8.90
N ALA A 58 -3.45 1.70 8.21
CA ALA A 58 -3.59 2.29 6.89
C ALA A 58 -3.52 3.83 6.92
N SER A 59 -4.19 4.46 7.88
CA SER A 59 -4.13 5.92 8.12
C SER A 59 -2.71 6.37 8.45
N SER A 60 -2.00 5.59 9.27
CA SER A 60 -0.59 5.81 9.59
C SER A 60 0.30 5.68 8.34
N LEU A 61 0.06 4.66 7.49
CA LEU A 61 0.78 4.52 6.22
C LEU A 61 0.54 5.74 5.33
N MET A 62 -0.71 6.18 5.21
CA MET A 62 -1.09 7.33 4.39
C MET A 62 -0.37 8.60 4.85
N LYS A 63 -0.47 8.93 6.14
CA LYS A 63 0.15 10.14 6.71
C LYS A 63 1.67 10.13 6.57
N ASN A 64 2.31 9.00 6.90
CA ASN A 64 3.77 8.90 6.90
C ASN A 64 4.39 9.00 5.50
N ASN A 65 3.64 8.64 4.45
CA ASN A 65 4.16 8.62 3.08
C ASN A 65 3.42 9.60 2.14
N LYS A 66 2.55 10.46 2.69
CA LYS A 66 1.76 11.44 1.93
C LYS A 66 0.95 10.79 0.80
N CYS A 67 0.43 9.58 1.00
CA CYS A 67 -0.37 8.88 -0.01
C CYS A 67 -1.67 9.62 -0.28
N ASP A 68 -2.19 9.47 -1.50
CA ASP A 68 -3.49 9.98 -1.90
C ASP A 68 -4.61 8.99 -1.54
N LEU A 69 -4.33 7.69 -1.70
CA LEU A 69 -5.17 6.60 -1.20
C LEU A 69 -4.34 5.54 -0.48
N VAL A 70 -4.99 4.78 0.38
CA VAL A 70 -4.44 3.52 0.90
C VAL A 70 -5.48 2.40 0.76
N VAL A 71 -5.07 1.29 0.16
CA VAL A 71 -5.82 0.04 0.16
C VAL A 71 -5.36 -0.79 1.35
N ALA A 72 -6.27 -1.08 2.27
CA ALA A 72 -6.01 -1.84 3.48
C ALA A 72 -6.76 -3.17 3.43
N ASN A 73 -6.06 -4.28 3.67
CA ASN A 73 -6.66 -5.60 3.65
C ASN A 73 -6.03 -6.51 4.71
N ASP A 74 -6.80 -7.49 5.17
CA ASP A 74 -6.35 -8.52 6.10
C ASP A 74 -6.14 -9.84 5.36
N LEU A 75 -5.04 -10.53 5.64
CA LEU A 75 -4.69 -11.81 5.03
C LEU A 75 -5.77 -12.88 5.25
N ILE A 76 -6.48 -12.87 6.39
CA ILE A 76 -7.52 -13.87 6.69
C ILE A 76 -8.72 -13.79 5.72
N ASP A 77 -8.93 -12.63 5.12
CA ASP A 77 -10.02 -12.33 4.18
C ASP A 77 -9.61 -12.53 2.71
N ILE A 78 -8.38 -12.95 2.45
CA ILE A 78 -7.88 -13.26 1.10
C ILE A 78 -8.01 -14.76 0.86
N LYS A 79 -9.00 -15.15 0.04
CA LYS A 79 -9.27 -16.54 -0.35
C LYS A 79 -9.49 -16.64 -1.86
N ALA A 80 -9.57 -17.85 -2.41
CA ALA A 80 -9.87 -18.02 -3.82
C ALA A 80 -11.19 -17.32 -4.19
N GLY A 81 -11.10 -16.29 -5.04
CA GLY A 81 -12.25 -15.48 -5.49
C GLY A 81 -12.67 -14.35 -4.55
N ASN A 82 -12.16 -14.27 -3.33
CA ASN A 82 -12.52 -13.24 -2.34
C ASN A 82 -11.27 -12.47 -1.91
N HIS A 83 -11.33 -11.14 -1.99
CA HIS A 83 -10.26 -10.27 -1.53
C HIS A 83 -10.90 -9.01 -0.99
N LYS A 84 -11.27 -9.04 0.29
CA LYS A 84 -11.82 -7.87 0.95
C LYS A 84 -10.75 -6.81 1.14
N ALA A 85 -11.10 -5.56 0.86
CA ALA A 85 -10.26 -4.41 1.14
C ALA A 85 -11.08 -3.18 1.51
N MET A 86 -10.51 -2.35 2.37
CA MET A 86 -10.96 -1.01 2.70
C MET A 86 -10.04 -0.01 1.99
N ILE A 87 -10.59 0.84 1.13
CA ILE A 87 -9.89 1.92 0.43
C ILE A 87 -10.17 3.21 1.19
N ILE A 88 -9.12 3.90 1.61
CA ILE A 88 -9.20 5.09 2.45
C ILE A 88 -8.57 6.27 1.71
N ASP A 89 -9.18 7.44 1.79
CA ASP A 89 -8.62 8.71 1.30
C ASP A 89 -8.12 9.63 2.43
N LYS A 90 -7.53 10.77 2.04
CA LYS A 90 -7.00 11.77 2.99
C LYS A 90 -8.05 12.39 3.90
N ALA A 91 -9.33 12.37 3.51
CA ALA A 91 -10.43 12.85 4.33
C ALA A 91 -10.94 11.78 5.31
N GLY A 92 -10.37 10.56 5.27
CA GLY A 92 -10.80 9.42 6.06
C GLY A 92 -12.06 8.75 5.51
N LYS A 93 -12.51 9.11 4.30
CA LYS A 93 -13.63 8.41 3.65
C LYS A 93 -13.18 6.99 3.30
N LYS A 94 -14.06 6.03 3.55
CA LYS A 94 -13.84 4.60 3.34
C LYS A 94 -14.75 4.10 2.22
N ASP A 95 -14.18 3.35 1.29
CA ASP A 95 -14.92 2.48 0.37
C ASP A 95 -14.49 1.03 0.60
N TYR A 96 -15.42 0.09 0.46
CA TYR A 96 -15.12 -1.34 0.63
C TYR A 96 -15.18 -2.05 -0.72
N ALA A 97 -14.30 -3.02 -0.91
CA ALA A 97 -14.19 -3.87 -2.07
C ALA A 97 -14.14 -5.34 -1.67
N GLU A 98 -14.63 -6.25 -2.51
CA GLU A 98 -14.77 -7.69 -2.18
C GLU A 98 -13.91 -8.63 -3.03
N SER A 99 -13.31 -8.14 -4.11
CA SER A 99 -12.48 -8.96 -5.01
C SER A 99 -11.34 -8.14 -5.61
N LYS A 100 -10.35 -8.82 -6.20
CA LYS A 100 -9.25 -8.14 -6.93
C LYS A 100 -9.76 -7.25 -8.05
N THR A 101 -10.77 -7.71 -8.79
CA THR A 101 -11.39 -6.93 -9.88
C THR A 101 -12.11 -5.71 -9.33
N ASP A 102 -12.84 -5.87 -8.23
CA ASP A 102 -13.56 -4.78 -7.57
C ASP A 102 -12.60 -3.75 -6.96
N ILE A 103 -11.50 -4.18 -6.33
CA ILE A 103 -10.41 -3.30 -5.89
C ILE A 103 -9.88 -2.48 -7.06
N ALA A 104 -9.57 -3.12 -8.19
CA ALA A 104 -9.04 -2.44 -9.35
C ALA A 104 -10.03 -1.42 -9.93
N GLN A 105 -11.30 -1.80 -10.06
CA GLN A 105 -12.35 -0.91 -10.57
C GLN A 105 -12.53 0.32 -9.68
N LYS A 106 -12.68 0.12 -8.36
CA LYS A 106 -12.82 1.24 -7.40
C LYS A 106 -11.59 2.14 -7.41
N LEU A 107 -10.39 1.59 -7.51
CA LEU A 107 -9.18 2.42 -7.63
C LEU A 107 -9.22 3.30 -8.89
N ILE A 108 -9.62 2.75 -10.04
CA ILE A 108 -9.75 3.53 -11.29
C ILE A 108 -10.76 4.66 -11.12
N GLU A 109 -11.93 4.36 -10.58
CA GLU A 109 -12.99 5.36 -10.34
C GLU A 109 -12.51 6.49 -9.40
N ARG A 110 -11.81 6.15 -8.32
CA ARG A 110 -11.28 7.12 -7.36
C ARG A 110 -10.16 7.97 -7.96
N ILE A 111 -9.19 7.34 -8.61
CA ILE A 111 -8.08 8.05 -9.25
C ILE A 111 -8.60 9.00 -10.32
N TRP A 112 -9.52 8.53 -11.18
CA TRP A 112 -10.10 9.35 -12.22
C TRP A 112 -10.90 10.52 -11.65
N GLY A 113 -11.72 10.28 -10.62
CA GLY A 113 -12.49 11.31 -9.94
C GLY A 113 -11.60 12.40 -9.33
N ASP A 114 -10.55 12.01 -8.60
CA ASP A 114 -9.63 12.93 -7.94
C ASP A 114 -8.81 13.74 -8.96
N MET A 115 -8.31 13.10 -10.01
CA MET A 115 -7.55 13.78 -11.08
C MET A 115 -8.42 14.73 -11.89
N SER A 116 -9.68 14.36 -12.18
CA SER A 116 -10.62 15.23 -12.90
C SER A 116 -10.97 16.46 -12.08
N LEU A 117 -11.15 16.30 -10.77
CA LEU A 117 -11.41 17.41 -9.85
C LEU A 117 -10.19 18.35 -9.75
N ASP A 118 -8.97 17.81 -9.62
CA ASP A 118 -7.74 18.62 -9.63
C ASP A 118 -7.58 19.40 -10.95
N ALA A 119 -7.85 18.78 -12.10
CA ALA A 119 -7.82 19.44 -13.41
C ALA A 119 -8.87 20.57 -13.52
N LEU A 120 -10.08 20.35 -12.99
CA LEU A 120 -11.14 21.37 -12.94
C LEU A 120 -10.73 22.55 -12.06
N ILE A 121 -10.20 22.29 -10.86
CA ILE A 121 -9.71 23.32 -9.93
C ILE A 121 -8.59 24.15 -10.55
N ARG A 122 -7.72 23.52 -11.33
CA ARG A 122 -6.63 24.20 -12.04
C ARG A 122 -7.06 24.90 -13.34
N GLY A 123 -8.32 24.79 -13.75
CA GLY A 123 -8.84 25.40 -14.97
C GLY A 123 -8.28 24.79 -16.26
N ILE A 124 -7.84 23.52 -16.25
CA ILE A 124 -7.16 22.85 -17.38
C ILE A 124 -8.13 22.00 -18.21
N TYR A 125 -9.45 22.11 -18.01
CA TYR A 125 -10.41 21.49 -18.92
C TYR A 125 -10.44 22.25 -20.25
N VAL A 126 -9.66 21.77 -21.22
CA VAL A 126 -9.84 22.05 -22.65
C VAL A 126 -10.98 21.15 -23.14
N ASN A 127 -11.97 21.75 -23.81
CA ASN A 127 -13.14 21.07 -24.39
C ASN A 127 -12.79 19.79 -25.16
#